data_AF-A0A1E3GXU7-F1
#
_entry.id   AF-A0A1E3GXU7-F1
#
_cell.length_a   1.000
_cell.length_b   1.000
_cell.length_c   1.000
_cell.angle_alpha   90.00
_cell.angle_beta   90.00
_cell.angle_gamma   90.00
#
_symmetry.space_group_name_H-M   'P 1'
#
loop_
_entity.id
_entity.type
_entity.pdbx_description
1 polymer ?
#
loop_
_entity_poly.entity_id
_entity_poly.type
_entity_poly.pdbx_seq_one_letter_code
_entity_poly.pdbx_strand_id
1 'polypeptide(L)' 'MAAGVDRIVMLCCGAQNLREITLFPMNQRAEDLLMGAPSEATPKQLRELHVRVAKPA' A
#
# COMPACT_ATOMS: atom_id res chain seq x y z
N MET A 1 -9.43 -21.19 8.65
CA MET A 1 -9.95 -20.61 7.40
C MET A 1 -10.06 -19.10 7.63
N ALA A 2 -9.26 -18.29 6.94
CA ALA A 2 -9.39 -16.84 6.98
C ALA A 2 -10.19 -16.41 5.76
N ALA A 3 -11.44 -15.97 5.94
CA ALA A 3 -12.21 -15.38 4.87
C ALA A 3 -11.83 -13.90 4.77
N GLY A 4 -11.31 -13.46 3.62
CA GLY A 4 -10.95 -12.07 3.40
C GLY A 4 -12.21 -11.20 3.39
N VAL A 5 -12.36 -10.31 4.37
CA VAL A 5 -13.52 -9.42 4.51
C VAL A 5 -13.72 -8.60 3.24
N ASP A 6 -12.64 -8.11 2.63
CA ASP A 6 -12.69 -7.33 1.39
C ASP A 6 -13.32 -8.13 0.24
N ARG A 7 -13.05 -9.44 0.18
CA ARG A 7 -13.64 -10.31 -0.84
C ARG A 7 -15.14 -10.54 -0.59
N ILE A 8 -15.56 -10.66 0.66
CA ILE A 8 -16.98 -10.77 1.01
C ILE A 8 -17.71 -9.48 0.62
N VAL A 9 -17.16 -8.32 1.00
CA VAL A 9 -17.74 -7.01 0.68
C VAL A 9 -17.80 -6.79 -0.83
N MET A 10 -16.75 -7.15 -1.57
CA MET A 10 -16.71 -7.04 -3.03
C MET A 10 -17.86 -7.84 -3.68
N LEU A 11 -18.10 -9.07 -3.22
CA LEU A 11 -19.22 -9.90 -3.69
C LEU A 11 -20.58 -9.31 -3.30
N CYS A 12 -20.74 -8.81 -2.08
CA CYS A 12 -21.98 -8.17 -1.63
C CYS A 12 -22.30 -6.89 -2.41
N CYS A 13 -21.27 -6.12 -2.80
CA CYS A 13 -21.41 -4.90 -3.59
C CYS A 13 -21.52 -5.16 -5.11
N GLY A 14 -21.36 -6.41 -5.57
CA GLY A 14 -21.29 -6.73 -7.01
C GLY A 14 -20.09 -6.11 -7.73
N ALA A 15 -19.06 -5.71 -6.98
CA ALA A 15 -17.85 -5.09 -7.52
C ALA A 15 -16.97 -6.14 -8.21
N GLN A 16 -16.28 -5.74 -9.28
CA GLN A 16 -15.40 -6.64 -10.03
C GLN A 16 -13.95 -6.59 -9.54
N ASN A 17 -13.58 -5.49 -8.87
CA ASN A 17 -12.25 -5.26 -8.36
C ASN A 17 -12.29 -4.76 -6.91
N LEU A 18 -11.35 -5.24 -6.08
CA LEU A 18 -11.15 -4.73 -4.71
C LEU A 18 -10.90 -3.21 -4.67
N ARG A 19 -10.33 -2.64 -5.74
CA ARG A 19 -10.13 -1.20 -5.87
C ARG A 19 -11.42 -0.39 -5.82
N GLU A 20 -12.56 -0.97 -6.17
CA GLU A 20 -13.86 -0.30 -6.21
C GLU A 20 -14.48 -0.16 -4.80
N ILE A 21 -14.11 -1.06 -3.87
CA ILE A 21 -14.59 -1.03 -2.48
C ILE A 21 -13.56 -0.43 -1.50
N THR A 22 -12.33 -0.17 -1.98
CA THR A 22 -11.24 0.38 -1.16
C THR A 22 -11.19 1.89 -1.35
N LEU A 23 -11.29 2.66 -0.25
CA LEU A 23 -11.32 4.13 -0.30
C LEU A 23 -10.05 4.74 -0.94
N PHE A 24 -8.87 4.19 -0.62
CA PHE A 24 -7.56 4.65 -1.11
C PHE A 24 -6.80 3.47 -1.73
N PRO A 25 -7.11 3.10 -2.98
CA PRO A 25 -6.54 1.89 -3.59
C PRO A 25 -5.13 2.15 -4.14
N MET A 26 -4.14 1.44 -3.61
CA MET A 26 -2.79 1.39 -4.19
C MET A 26 -2.80 0.73 -5.57
N ASN A 27 -1.90 1.13 -6.47
CA ASN A 27 -1.74 0.49 -7.78
C ASN A 27 -1.14 -0.94 -7.66
N GLN A 28 -1.01 -1.65 -8.78
CA GLN A 28 -0.42 -3.00 -8.79
C GLN A 28 1.07 -3.03 -8.39
N ARG A 29 1.74 -1.87 -8.37
CA ARG A 29 3.12 -1.69 -7.91
C ARG A 29 3.20 -1.29 -6.42
N ALA A 30 2.08 -1.34 -5.70
CA ALA A 30 1.95 -0.90 -4.31
C ALA A 30 2.25 0.59 -4.09
N GLU A 31 2.00 1.43 -5.12
CA GLU A 31 2.14 2.87 -5.03
C GLU A 31 0.77 3.51 -4.78
N ASP A 32 0.73 4.44 -3.83
CA ASP A 32 -0.37 5.37 -3.63
C ASP A 32 -0.08 6.66 -4.40
N LEU A 33 -0.76 6.83 -5.53
CA LEU A 33 -0.59 7.99 -6.41
C LEU A 33 -1.17 9.29 -5.82
N LEU A 34 -2.13 9.19 -4.90
CA LEU A 34 -2.77 10.36 -4.29
C LEU A 34 -1.82 11.02 -3.29
N MET A 35 -1.13 10.19 -2.49
CA MET A 35 -0.19 10.64 -1.47
C MET A 35 1.27 10.67 -1.96
N GLY A 36 1.55 10.09 -3.14
CA GLY A 36 2.91 9.95 -3.65
C GLY A 36 3.77 8.99 -2.82
N ALA A 37 3.17 7.91 -2.31
CA ALA A 37 3.86 6.90 -1.51
C ALA A 37 4.07 5.60 -2.31
N PRO A 38 5.12 4.79 -2.03
CA PRO A 38 6.19 5.05 -1.07
C PRO A 38 7.10 6.19 -1.52
N SER A 39 7.62 6.96 -0.56
CA SER A 39 8.55 8.07 -0.79
C SER A 39 9.87 7.84 -0.04
N GLU A 40 10.96 8.40 -0.54
CA GLU A 40 12.27 8.26 0.10
C GLU A 40 12.32 9.05 1.42
N ALA A 41 12.80 8.41 2.48
CA ALA A 41 13.04 9.07 3.75
C ALA A 41 14.27 9.99 3.68
N THR A 42 14.24 11.11 4.41
CA THR A 42 15.37 12.05 4.41
C THR A 42 16.59 11.45 5.13
N PRO A 43 17.82 11.86 4.77
CA PRO A 43 19.03 11.41 5.46
C PRO A 43 19.06 11.75 6.95
N LYS A 44 18.35 12.80 7.38
CA LYS A 44 18.21 13.15 8.80
C LYS A 44 17.38 12.11 9.55
N GLN A 45 16.19 11.78 9.03
CA GLN A 45 15.29 10.77 9.63
C GLN A 45 15.95 9.39 9.71
N LEU A 46 16.68 8.99 8.68
CA LEU A 46 17.41 7.71 8.69
C LEU A 46 18.50 7.66 9.76
N ARG A 47 19.24 8.76 9.95
CA ARG A 47 20.28 8.87 10.98
C ARG A 47 19.70 8.85 12.40
N GLU A 48 18.59 9.54 12.63
CA GLU A 48 17.89 9.54 13.93
C GLU A 48 17.48 8.13 14.35
N LEU A 49 17.05 7.30 13.39
CA LEU A 49 16.67 5.91 13.63
C LEU A 49 17.84 4.91 13.57
N HIS A 50 19.07 5.38 13.32
CA HIS A 50 20.26 4.54 13.13
C HIS A 50 20.09 3.49 12.00
N VAL A 51 19.30 3.83 10.97
CA VAL A 51 19.03 2.97 9.80
C VAL A 51 19.89 3.40 8.61
N ARG A 52 20.42 2.43 7.86
CA ARG A 52 21.10 2.65 6.57
C ARG A 52 20.41 1.84 5.48
N VAL A 53 20.11 2.48 4.36
CA VAL A 53 19.51 1.80 3.20
C VAL A 53 20.62 1.05 2.45
N ALA A 54 20.50 -0.28 2.38
CA ALA A 54 21.32 -1.12 1.53
C ALA A 54 20.53 -1.44 0.26
N LYS A 55 20.92 -0.85 -0.89
CA LYS A 55 20.27 -1.17 -2.15
C LYS A 55 20.63 -2.60 -2.55
N PRO A 56 19.67 -3.42 -3.03
CA PRO A 56 19.98 -4.72 -3.62
C PRO A 56 20.96 -4.51 -4.80
N ALA A 57 21.87 -5.47 -4.99
CA ALA A 57 22.79 -5.50 -6.13
C ALA A 57 22.06 -5.75 -7.45
#